data_AF-A0A7W1UJN2-F1
#
_entry.id   AF-A0A7W1UJN2-F1
#
_cell.length_a   1.000
_cell.length_b   1.000
_cell.length_c   1.000
_cell.angle_alpha   90.00
_cell.angle_beta   90.00
_cell.angle_gamma   90.00
#
_symmetry.space_group_name_H-M   'P 1'
#
loop_
_entity.id
_entity.type
_entity.pdbx_description
1 polymer ?
#
loop_
_entity_poly.entity_id
_entity_poly.type
_entity_poly.pdbx_seq_one_letter_code
_entity_poly.pdbx_strand_id
1 'polypeptide(L)'
;MPLDGVELFKLVGAFAAPEARKDAATALAHALGGDELIVFVPDPALGVLLPAPGLSQTLRGAAEWRAFLEQCTRKGEHVGTLPSGDGLPTPARGCAAGAGGVIVVLTGEGAPAASFGALRPLLPVLDALFKTELR
;
A
#
# COMPACT_ATOMS: atom_id res chain seq x y z
N MET A 1 16.43 9.31 -9.38
CA MET A 1 17.49 9.06 -8.37
C MET A 1 16.92 8.03 -7.40
N PRO A 2 17.62 6.92 -7.07
CA PRO A 2 17.12 6.01 -6.04
C PRO A 2 16.96 6.80 -4.73
N LEU A 3 15.84 6.60 -4.02
CA LEU A 3 15.71 7.10 -2.66
C LEU A 3 16.87 6.55 -1.82
N ASP A 4 17.53 7.41 -1.05
CA ASP A 4 18.36 6.91 0.04
C ASP A 4 17.45 6.41 1.18
N GLY A 5 18.01 5.60 2.08
CA GLY A 5 17.24 5.00 3.16
C GLY A 5 16.59 6.06 4.08
N VAL A 6 17.21 7.22 4.26
CA VAL A 6 16.73 8.27 5.16
C VAL A 6 15.46 8.91 4.62
N GLU A 7 15.43 9.23 3.33
CA GLU A 7 14.24 9.79 2.67
C GLU A 7 13.07 8.80 2.69
N LEU A 8 13.34 7.50 2.47
CA LEU A 8 12.31 6.47 2.58
C LEU A 8 11.72 6.40 4.01
N PHE A 9 12.56 6.45 5.03
CA PHE A 9 12.11 6.47 6.43
C PHE A 9 11.29 7.73 6.76
N LYS A 10 11.68 8.91 6.26
CA LYS A 10 10.92 10.15 6.45
C LYS A 10 9.53 10.05 5.83
N LEU A 11 9.44 9.54 4.60
CA LEU A 11 8.16 9.34 3.93
C LEU A 11 7.25 8.37 4.68
N VAL A 12 7.79 7.24 5.18
CA VAL A 12 7.03 6.31 6.03
C VAL A 12 6.63 6.96 7.36
N GLY A 13 7.53 7.73 7.99
CA GLY A 13 7.23 8.45 9.23
C GLY A 13 6.11 9.48 9.08
N ALA A 14 5.99 10.12 7.90
CA ALA A 14 4.93 11.08 7.61
C ALA A 14 3.52 10.46 7.62
N PHE A 15 3.39 9.13 7.51
CA PHE A 15 2.09 8.45 7.70
C PHE A 15 1.55 8.61 9.12
N ALA A 16 2.38 8.95 10.11
CA ALA A 16 1.93 9.11 11.50
C ALA A 16 1.07 10.36 11.69
N ALA A 17 1.19 11.36 10.82
CA ALA A 17 0.36 12.55 10.83
C ALA A 17 -0.82 12.37 9.85
N PRO A 18 -2.08 12.26 10.32
CA PRO A 18 -3.24 12.03 9.46
C PRO A 18 -3.35 13.03 8.28
N GLU A 19 -3.04 14.30 8.54
CA GLU A 19 -3.05 15.38 7.56
C GLU A 19 -1.98 15.26 6.46
N ALA A 20 -0.88 14.56 6.73
CA ALA A 20 0.24 14.39 5.79
C ALA A 20 0.17 13.07 5.00
N ARG A 21 -0.71 12.14 5.37
CA ARG A 21 -0.76 10.78 4.80
C ARG A 21 -0.93 10.75 3.30
N LYS A 22 -1.85 11.55 2.78
CA LYS A 22 -2.15 11.55 1.36
C LYS A 22 -0.92 11.99 0.56
N ASP A 23 -0.31 13.10 0.98
CA ASP A 23 0.90 13.64 0.34
C ASP A 23 2.09 12.68 0.50
N ALA A 24 2.24 12.06 1.67
CA ALA A 24 3.26 11.05 1.92
C ALA A 24 3.06 9.79 1.05
N ALA A 25 1.84 9.33 0.87
CA ALA A 25 1.52 8.19 0.01
C ALA A 25 1.79 8.50 -1.46
N THR A 26 1.41 9.68 -1.95
CA THR A 26 1.73 10.14 -3.31
C THR A 26 3.24 10.26 -3.51
N ALA A 27 3.95 10.92 -2.59
CA ALA A 27 5.40 11.06 -2.68
C ALA A 27 6.12 9.71 -2.64
N LEU A 28 5.69 8.80 -1.76
CA LEU A 28 6.23 7.44 -1.68
C LEU A 28 5.92 6.63 -2.94
N ALA A 29 4.72 6.75 -3.51
CA ALA A 29 4.36 6.08 -4.76
C ALA A 29 5.31 6.48 -5.89
N HIS A 30 5.45 7.79 -6.12
CA HIS A 30 6.34 8.34 -7.16
C HIS A 30 7.79 7.94 -6.93
N ALA A 31 8.25 7.98 -5.68
CA ALA A 31 9.62 7.62 -5.36
C ALA A 31 9.92 6.12 -5.52
N LEU A 32 8.89 5.28 -5.43
CA LEU A 32 8.94 3.86 -5.76
C LEU A 32 8.70 3.56 -7.24
N GLY A 33 8.43 4.59 -8.06
CA GLY A 33 8.19 4.48 -9.51
C GLY A 33 6.76 4.15 -9.90
N GLY A 34 5.80 4.24 -8.98
CA GLY A 34 4.37 4.09 -9.26
C GLY A 34 3.63 5.43 -9.26
N ASP A 35 2.33 5.33 -9.52
CA ASP A 35 1.39 6.45 -9.60
C ASP A 35 0.60 6.61 -8.30
N GLU A 36 0.18 5.51 -7.67
CA GLU A 36 -0.59 5.53 -6.42
C GLU A 36 -0.10 4.44 -5.46
N LEU A 37 -0.02 4.79 -4.17
CA LEU A 37 0.25 3.86 -3.08
C LEU A 37 -0.94 3.82 -2.14
N ILE A 38 -1.47 2.62 -1.92
CA ILE A 38 -2.61 2.38 -1.04
C ILE A 38 -2.18 1.39 0.03
N VAL A 39 -2.45 1.74 1.29
CA VAL A 39 -2.26 0.85 2.43
C VAL A 39 -3.61 0.25 2.80
N PHE A 40 -3.68 -1.06 2.95
CA PHE A 40 -4.84 -1.77 3.44
C PHE A 40 -4.57 -2.29 4.83
N VAL A 41 -5.53 -2.06 5.73
CA VAL A 41 -5.48 -2.45 7.13
C VAL A 41 -6.51 -3.56 7.38
N PRO A 42 -6.16 -4.59 8.16
CA PRO A 42 -7.11 -5.62 8.53
C PRO A 42 -8.14 -5.06 9.52
N ASP A 43 -9.42 -5.29 9.23
CA ASP A 43 -10.51 -5.12 10.17
C ASP A 43 -10.86 -6.49 10.76
N PRO A 44 -10.48 -6.78 12.02
CA PRO A 44 -10.74 -8.07 12.63
C PRO A 44 -12.23 -8.29 12.97
N ALA A 45 -13.02 -7.23 13.12
CA ALA A 45 -14.44 -7.35 13.40
C ALA A 45 -15.21 -7.83 12.17
N LEU A 46 -14.79 -7.38 10.98
CA LEU A 46 -15.43 -7.71 9.71
C LEU A 46 -14.70 -8.81 8.92
N GLY A 47 -13.47 -9.16 9.30
CA GLY A 47 -12.66 -10.14 8.58
C GLY A 47 -12.27 -9.68 7.17
N VAL A 48 -12.18 -8.37 6.94
CA VAL A 48 -11.88 -7.77 5.62
C VAL A 48 -10.66 -6.85 5.70
N LEU A 49 -10.12 -6.49 4.54
CA LEU A 49 -9.09 -5.47 4.40
C LEU A 49 -9.75 -4.17 3.91
N LEU A 50 -9.47 -3.06 4.60
CA LEU A 50 -10.00 -1.74 4.27
C LEU A 50 -8.85 -0.79 3.91
N PRO A 51 -9.03 0.16 2.99
CA PRO A 51 -8.04 1.20 2.77
C PRO A 51 -7.82 2.01 4.06
N ALA A 52 -6.56 2.27 4.40
CA ALA A 52 -6.20 2.94 5.64
C ALA A 52 -6.78 4.37 5.69
N PRO A 53 -7.20 4.86 6.87
CA PRO A 53 -7.75 6.21 7.01
C PRO A 53 -6.78 7.29 6.52
N GLY A 54 -7.31 8.27 5.79
CA GLY A 54 -6.52 9.33 5.16
C GLY A 54 -5.99 9.00 3.75
N LEU A 55 -6.24 7.79 3.25
CA LEU A 55 -5.96 7.37 1.86
C LEU A 55 -7.24 7.22 1.04
N SER A 56 -7.09 7.00 -0.28
CA SER A 56 -8.19 6.74 -1.22
C SER A 56 -9.11 5.63 -0.70
N GLN A 57 -10.34 6.01 -0.29
CA GLN A 57 -11.35 5.09 0.23
C GLN A 57 -12.26 4.49 -0.87
N THR A 58 -12.27 5.13 -2.05
CA THR A 58 -13.12 4.72 -3.17
C THR A 58 -12.28 4.05 -4.23
N LEU A 59 -12.41 2.73 -4.32
CA LEU A 59 -11.73 1.91 -5.33
C LEU A 59 -12.78 1.37 -6.31
N ARG A 60 -12.52 1.54 -7.61
CA ARG A 60 -13.34 0.89 -8.66
C ARG A 60 -12.99 -0.60 -8.71
N GLY A 61 -13.93 -1.45 -9.13
CA GLY A 61 -13.69 -2.90 -9.29
C GLY A 61 -13.41 -3.64 -7.98
N ALA A 62 -14.41 -3.65 -7.08
CA ALA A 62 -14.27 -4.26 -5.76
C ALA A 62 -13.91 -5.76 -5.81
N ALA A 63 -14.32 -6.49 -6.86
CA ALA A 63 -14.02 -7.92 -7.01
C ALA A 63 -12.54 -8.15 -7.35
N GLU A 64 -11.99 -7.33 -8.25
CA GLU A 64 -10.60 -7.34 -8.68
C GLU A 64 -9.66 -7.02 -7.51
N TRP A 65 -9.99 -5.99 -6.74
CA TRP A 65 -9.26 -5.64 -5.52
C TRP A 65 -9.28 -6.77 -4.50
N ARG A 66 -10.43 -7.38 -4.23
CA ARG A 66 -10.53 -8.51 -3.29
C ARG A 66 -9.67 -9.69 -3.73
N ALA A 67 -9.76 -10.10 -5.00
CA ALA A 67 -8.97 -11.19 -5.54
C ALA A 67 -7.45 -10.91 -5.46
N PHE A 68 -7.04 -9.68 -5.77
CA PHE A 68 -5.63 -9.26 -5.67
C PHE A 68 -5.11 -9.29 -4.23
N LEU A 69 -5.87 -8.74 -3.28
CA LEU A 69 -5.51 -8.72 -1.87
C LEU A 69 -5.46 -10.14 -1.28
N GLU A 70 -6.35 -11.04 -1.68
CA GLU A 70 -6.27 -12.45 -1.30
C GLU A 70 -4.97 -13.11 -1.74
N GLN A 71 -4.50 -12.83 -2.96
CA GLN A 71 -3.21 -13.35 -3.43
C GLN A 71 -2.05 -12.79 -2.60
N CYS A 72 -2.09 -11.50 -2.26
CA CYS A 72 -1.10 -10.88 -1.36
C CYS A 72 -1.08 -11.54 0.02
N THR A 73 -2.25 -11.77 0.62
CA THR A 73 -2.38 -12.45 1.92
C THR A 73 -1.82 -13.88 1.88
N ARG A 74 -2.10 -14.63 0.80
CA ARG A 74 -1.66 -16.04 0.68
C ARG A 74 -0.18 -16.18 0.38
N LYS A 75 0.39 -15.31 -0.46
CA LYS A 75 1.76 -15.44 -0.98
C LYS A 75 2.76 -14.48 -0.33
N GLY A 76 2.29 -13.51 0.45
CA GLY A 76 3.09 -12.40 0.99
C GLY A 76 3.36 -11.30 -0.03
N GLU A 77 3.39 -11.61 -1.32
CA GLU A 77 3.41 -10.63 -2.41
C GLU A 77 2.57 -11.08 -3.61
N HIS A 78 2.09 -10.13 -4.39
CA HIS A 78 1.44 -10.40 -5.65
C HIS A 78 1.70 -9.27 -6.65
N VAL A 79 1.85 -9.65 -7.92
CA VAL A 79 1.90 -8.73 -9.07
C VAL A 79 0.74 -9.07 -9.97
N GLY A 80 0.03 -8.06 -10.45
CA GLY A 80 -1.15 -8.20 -11.27
C GLY A 80 -1.60 -6.87 -11.85
N THR A 81 -2.88 -6.75 -12.15
CA THR A 81 -3.49 -5.55 -12.72
C THR A 81 -4.70 -5.18 -11.89
N LEU A 82 -4.86 -3.89 -11.60
CA LEU A 82 -5.99 -3.34 -10.86
C LEU A 82 -6.57 -2.13 -11.61
N PRO A 83 -7.88 -1.86 -11.50
CA PRO A 83 -8.46 -0.66 -12.07
C PRO A 83 -7.95 0.58 -11.31
N SER A 84 -7.43 1.56 -12.05
CA SER A 84 -7.12 2.90 -11.54
C SER A 84 -8.39 3.71 -11.26
N GLY A 85 -8.23 4.94 -10.74
CA GLY A 85 -9.35 5.84 -10.43
C GLY A 85 -10.27 6.17 -11.63
N ASP A 86 -9.71 6.17 -12.85
CA ASP A 86 -10.45 6.31 -14.12
C ASP A 86 -11.06 5.00 -14.64
N GLY A 87 -10.75 3.87 -13.99
CA GLY A 87 -11.25 2.53 -14.34
C GLY A 87 -10.39 1.78 -15.35
N LEU A 88 -9.25 2.34 -15.78
CA LEU A 88 -8.36 1.65 -16.72
C LEU A 88 -7.54 0.57 -16.01
N PRO A 89 -7.27 -0.57 -16.67
CA PRO A 89 -6.39 -1.59 -16.11
C PRO A 89 -4.96 -1.07 -15.97
N THR A 90 -4.45 -1.02 -14.74
CA THR A 90 -3.14 -0.48 -14.39
C THR A 90 -2.29 -1.56 -13.70
N PRO A 91 -0.99 -1.72 -14.02
CA PRO A 91 -0.11 -2.66 -13.33
C PRO A 91 -0.06 -2.37 -11.82
N ALA A 92 -0.05 -3.42 -11.01
CA ALA A 92 -0.06 -3.31 -9.55
C ALA A 92 0.85 -4.36 -8.90
N ARG A 93 1.48 -3.96 -7.79
CA ARG A 93 2.27 -4.83 -6.92
C ARG A 93 1.84 -4.62 -5.47
N GLY A 94 1.48 -5.71 -4.80
CA GLY A 94 1.14 -5.72 -3.38
C GLY A 94 2.15 -6.52 -2.56
N CYS A 95 2.40 -6.10 -1.32
CA CYS A 95 3.14 -6.87 -0.32
C CYS A 95 2.51 -6.74 1.07
N ALA A 96 2.40 -7.88 1.75
CA ALA A 96 1.87 -7.98 3.10
C ALA A 96 2.99 -7.89 4.15
N ALA A 97 2.72 -7.22 5.26
CA ALA A 97 3.62 -7.15 6.43
C ALA A 97 3.79 -8.50 7.16
N GLY A 98 2.95 -9.48 6.85
CA GLY A 98 2.88 -10.78 7.49
C GLY A 98 1.46 -11.34 7.45
N ALA A 99 1.24 -12.49 8.07
CA ALA A 99 -0.09 -13.08 8.17
C ALA A 99 -1.02 -12.15 8.98
N GLY A 100 -2.10 -11.67 8.36
CA GLY A 100 -3.07 -10.77 8.99
C GLY A 100 -2.50 -9.38 9.32
N GLY A 101 -1.42 -8.95 8.67
CA GLY A 101 -0.90 -7.58 8.76
C GLY A 101 -1.44 -6.69 7.66
N VAL A 102 -0.98 -5.44 7.63
CA VAL A 102 -1.26 -4.51 6.53
C VAL A 102 -0.75 -5.04 5.19
N ILE A 103 -1.42 -4.62 4.12
CA ILE A 103 -0.97 -4.85 2.73
C ILE A 103 -0.74 -3.50 2.08
N VAL A 104 0.45 -3.26 1.57
CA VAL A 104 0.74 -2.07 0.75
C VAL A 104 0.66 -2.46 -0.71
N VAL A 105 -0.08 -1.67 -1.49
CA VAL A 105 -0.25 -1.84 -2.93
C VAL A 105 0.27 -0.59 -3.63
N LEU A 106 1.15 -0.78 -4.61
CA LEU A 106 1.62 0.24 -5.54
C LEU A 106 1.00 -0.03 -6.91
N THR A 107 0.37 0.97 -7.53
CA THR A 107 -0.12 0.92 -8.91
C THR A 107 0.70 1.84 -9.81
N GLY A 108 0.71 1.57 -11.11
CA GLY A 108 1.25 2.46 -12.14
C GLY A 108 2.04 1.73 -13.22
N GLU A 109 2.26 2.37 -14.38
CA GLU A 109 3.02 1.77 -15.50
C GLU A 109 4.44 1.36 -15.11
N GLY A 110 5.06 2.11 -14.19
CA GLY A 110 6.39 1.86 -13.63
C GLY A 110 6.40 0.88 -12.44
N ALA A 111 5.32 0.14 -12.18
CA ALA A 111 5.29 -0.83 -11.09
C ALA A 111 6.03 -2.14 -11.44
N PRO A 112 7.38 -2.20 -11.33
CA PRO A 112 8.02 -3.42 -10.81
C PRO A 112 9.33 -3.29 -9.97
N ALA A 113 9.41 -4.23 -9.01
CA ALA A 113 10.56 -5.03 -8.54
C ALA A 113 11.64 -4.42 -7.61
N ALA A 114 12.42 -3.41 -8.01
CA ALA A 114 13.65 -3.09 -7.27
C ALA A 114 13.41 -2.22 -6.03
N SER A 115 12.75 -1.07 -6.20
CA SER A 115 12.53 -0.10 -5.12
C SER A 115 11.48 -0.55 -4.11
N PHE A 116 10.49 -1.33 -4.54
CA PHE A 116 9.46 -1.86 -3.64
C PHE A 116 10.04 -2.85 -2.60
N GLY A 117 11.14 -3.52 -2.94
CA GLY A 117 11.90 -4.34 -2.00
C GLY A 117 12.45 -3.53 -0.82
N ALA A 118 12.76 -2.24 -1.02
CA ALA A 118 13.23 -1.35 0.05
C ALA A 118 12.11 -0.99 1.04
N LEU A 119 10.84 -1.07 0.64
CA LEU A 119 9.70 -0.83 1.54
C LEU A 119 9.43 -2.03 2.46
N ARG A 120 9.78 -3.24 2.04
CA ARG A 120 9.47 -4.48 2.77
C ARG A 120 9.96 -4.49 4.23
N PRO A 121 11.18 -4.03 4.56
CA PRO A 121 11.62 -3.90 5.96
C PRO A 121 10.80 -2.91 6.80
N LEU A 122 10.08 -1.99 6.16
CA LEU A 122 9.28 -0.94 6.82
C LEU A 122 7.81 -1.32 6.97
N LEU A 123 7.35 -2.40 6.35
CA LEU A 123 5.96 -2.86 6.46
C LEU A 123 5.52 -3.12 7.91
N PRO A 124 6.35 -3.70 8.82
CA PRO A 124 5.98 -3.83 10.22
C PRO A 124 5.78 -2.48 10.93
N VAL A 125 6.48 -1.42 10.48
CA VAL A 125 6.32 -0.06 11.03
C VAL A 125 4.97 0.52 10.62
N LEU A 126 4.61 0.39 9.34
CA LEU A 126 3.28 0.77 8.84
C LEU A 126 2.17 -0.03 9.52
N ASP A 127 2.37 -1.33 9.72
CA ASP A 127 1.44 -2.21 10.42
C ASP A 127 1.18 -1.73 11.85
N ALA A 128 2.24 -1.46 12.61
CA ALA A 128 2.13 -0.95 13.97
C ALA A 128 1.42 0.41 14.03
N LEU A 129 1.77 1.32 13.12
CA LEU A 129 1.23 2.67 13.03
C LEU A 129 -0.29 2.65 12.83
N PHE A 130 -0.79 1.86 11.88
CA PHE A 130 -2.23 1.83 11.62
C PHE A 130 -3.00 0.98 12.64
N LYS A 131 -2.38 -0.02 13.27
CA LYS A 131 -3.00 -0.75 14.39
C LYS A 131 -3.21 0.11 15.62
N THR A 132 -2.38 1.11 15.88
CA THR A 132 -2.58 2.04 16.99
C THR A 132 -3.78 2.97 16.80
N GLU A 133 -4.21 3.22 15.57
CA GLU A 133 -5.32 4.14 15.27
C GLU A 133 -6.69 3.48 15.19
N LEU A 134 -6.71 2.16 14.95
CA LEU A 134 -7.93 1.36 14.88
C LEU A 134 -8.37 0.84 16.26
N ARG A 135 -7.74 1.31 17.34
CA ARG A 135 -8.09 0.97 18.73
C ARG A 135 -9.06 1.98 19.34
#